data_AF-A0A1J5M8N2-F1
#
_entry.id   AF-A0A1J5M8N2-F1
#
_cell.length_a   1.000
_cell.length_b   1.000
_cell.length_c   1.000
_cell.angle_alpha   90.00
_cell.angle_beta   90.00
_cell.angle_gamma   90.00
#
_symmetry.space_group_name_H-M   'P 1'
#
loop_
_entity.id
_entity.type
_entity.pdbx_description
1 polymer ?
#
loop_
_entity_poly.entity_id
_entity_poly.type
_entity_poly.pdbx_seq_one_letter_code
_entity_poly.pdbx_strand_id
1 'polypeptide(L)'
;MSKEETSLQFIDKIASDNLYPNLLEQLNKDFRFLGIPDEIESTVKANELQNRLITIIYNLINRNFADYLNLLYRIDISESEIKKMDGSDIEKLAVQVSTLILKRECQKVWLRNKL
;
A
#
# COMPACT_ATOMS: atom_id res chain seq x y z
N MET A 1 -0.57 -6.49 22.05
CA MET A 1 0.12 -5.99 20.85
C MET A 1 -0.96 -5.62 19.85
N SER A 2 -1.24 -4.33 19.77
CA SER A 2 -2.38 -3.75 19.06
C SER A 2 -2.11 -3.72 17.56
N LYS A 3 -3.15 -3.96 16.76
CA LYS A 3 -3.11 -4.16 15.30
C LYS A 3 -2.55 -2.96 14.48
N GLU A 4 -2.30 -1.82 15.11
CA GLU A 4 -1.71 -0.62 14.49
C GLU A 4 -0.17 -0.67 14.42
N GLU A 5 0.49 -1.55 15.17
CA GLU A 5 1.96 -1.60 15.26
C GLU A 5 2.68 -2.09 13.98
N THR A 6 1.99 -2.44 12.89
CA THR A 6 2.60 -3.24 11.80
C THR A 6 3.08 -2.43 10.59
N SER A 7 2.36 -1.39 10.16
CA SER A 7 2.67 -0.58 8.96
C SER A 7 3.76 0.46 9.18
N LEU A 8 3.68 1.20 10.30
CA LEU A 8 4.66 2.22 10.67
C LEU A 8 6.06 1.63 10.79
N GLN A 9 6.21 0.43 11.36
CA GLN A 9 7.50 -0.26 11.45
C GLN A 9 8.16 -0.50 10.07
N PHE A 10 7.38 -0.81 9.04
CA PHE A 10 7.92 -0.99 7.69
C PHE A 10 8.37 0.34 7.07
N ILE A 11 7.57 1.40 7.25
CA ILE A 11 7.87 2.73 6.73
C ILE A 11 9.09 3.31 7.46
N ASP A 12 9.15 3.19 8.78
CA ASP A 12 10.26 3.65 9.61
C ASP A 12 11.57 2.96 9.21
N LYS A 13 11.53 1.65 8.95
CA LYS A 13 12.70 0.91 8.46
C LYS A 13 13.17 1.45 7.10
N ILE A 14 12.26 1.64 6.14
CA ILE A 14 12.59 2.19 4.82
C ILE A 14 13.11 3.63 4.92
N ALA A 15 12.51 4.46 5.78
CA ALA A 15 12.95 5.81 6.03
C ALA A 15 14.34 5.84 6.66
N SER A 16 14.64 4.95 7.62
CA SER A 16 15.97 4.82 8.23
C SER A 16 17.05 4.39 7.25
N ASP A 17 16.69 3.63 6.21
CA ASP A 17 17.58 3.24 5.11
C ASP A 17 17.68 4.35 4.01
N ASN A 18 17.05 5.52 4.20
CA ASN A 18 16.92 6.61 3.23
C ASN A 18 16.20 6.23 1.92
N LEU A 19 15.31 5.24 1.97
CA LEU A 19 14.61 4.68 0.81
C LEU A 19 13.14 5.13 0.71
N TYR A 20 12.69 6.05 1.57
CA TYR A 20 11.32 6.55 1.55
C TYR A 20 10.90 7.18 0.21
N PRO A 21 11.75 7.98 -0.48
CA PRO A 21 11.43 8.47 -1.82
C PRO A 21 11.21 7.33 -2.83
N ASN A 22 11.99 6.25 -2.75
CA ASN A 22 11.84 5.08 -3.62
C ASN A 22 10.52 4.33 -3.36
N LEU A 23 10.03 4.32 -2.12
CA LEU A 23 8.71 3.79 -1.79
C LEU A 23 7.58 4.58 -2.45
N LEU A 24 7.63 5.91 -2.36
CA LEU A 24 6.64 6.77 -3.01
C LEU A 24 6.68 6.62 -4.54
N GLU A 25 7.88 6.59 -5.12
CA GLU A 25 8.07 6.38 -6.54
C GLU A 25 7.49 5.03 -6.99
N GLN A 26 7.77 3.97 -6.24
CA GLN A 26 7.30 2.63 -6.56
C GLN A 26 5.76 2.52 -6.48
N LEU A 27 5.13 3.08 -5.44
CA LEU A 27 3.67 3.14 -5.34
C LEU A 27 3.05 3.89 -6.53
N ASN A 28 3.54 5.10 -6.81
CA ASN A 28 3.03 5.91 -7.93
C ASN A 28 3.32 5.26 -9.30
N LYS A 29 4.38 4.47 -9.43
CA LYS A 29 4.67 3.71 -10.65
C LYS A 29 3.62 2.62 -10.88
N ASP A 30 3.21 1.92 -9.83
CA ASP A 30 2.18 0.89 -9.96
C ASP A 30 0.80 1.50 -10.21
N PHE A 31 0.45 2.62 -9.58
CA PHE A 31 -0.78 3.36 -9.88
C PHE A 31 -0.84 3.82 -11.34
N ARG A 32 0.23 4.47 -11.83
CA ARG A 32 0.32 4.93 -13.22
C ARG A 32 0.26 3.78 -14.23
N PHE A 33 0.88 2.65 -13.92
CA PHE A 33 0.83 1.46 -14.78
C PHE A 33 -0.60 0.93 -14.97
N LEU A 34 -1.43 1.07 -13.95
CA LEU A 34 -2.82 0.59 -13.94
C LEU A 34 -3.82 1.66 -14.38
N GLY A 35 -3.37 2.89 -14.67
CA GLY A 35 -4.25 4.01 -15.00
C GLY A 35 -5.04 4.55 -13.80
N ILE A 36 -4.63 4.22 -12.57
CA ILE A 36 -5.22 4.79 -11.36
C ILE A 36 -4.83 6.28 -11.31
N PRO A 37 -5.80 7.22 -11.27
CA PRO A 37 -5.52 8.65 -11.38
C PRO A 37 -4.94 9.26 -10.08
N ASP A 38 -5.04 8.55 -8.96
CA ASP A 38 -4.49 8.99 -7.69
C ASP A 38 -2.96 8.99 -7.70
N GLU A 39 -2.39 10.10 -7.24
CA GLU A 39 -0.95 10.24 -7.02
C GLU A 39 -0.68 10.60 -5.55
N ILE A 40 0.38 10.01 -5.00
CA ILE A 40 0.90 10.33 -3.67
C ILE A 40 2.01 11.36 -3.85
N GLU A 41 1.81 12.55 -3.33
CA GLU A 41 2.79 13.64 -3.44
C GLU A 41 4.11 13.25 -2.76
N SER A 42 5.23 13.68 -3.34
CA SER A 42 6.57 13.41 -2.79
C SER A 42 6.82 14.06 -1.42
N THR A 43 5.97 15.01 -1.03
CA THR A 43 6.00 15.75 0.24
C THR A 43 5.22 15.06 1.37
N VAL A 44 4.46 14.00 1.06
CA VAL A 44 3.68 13.25 2.06
C VAL A 44 4.61 12.68 3.13
N LYS A 45 4.27 12.93 4.39
CA LYS A 45 5.04 12.41 5.52
C LYS A 45 4.78 10.93 5.72
N ALA A 46 5.78 10.22 6.26
CA ALA A 46 5.72 8.79 6.56
C ALA A 46 4.48 8.40 7.39
N ASN A 47 4.13 9.21 8.39
CA ASN A 47 2.96 9.00 9.25
C ASN A 47 1.61 9.31 8.58
N GLU A 48 1.61 10.01 7.44
CA GLU A 48 0.42 10.37 6.66
C GLU A 48 0.21 9.41 5.47
N LEU A 49 1.28 8.77 4.99
CA LEU A 49 1.27 7.86 3.84
C LEU A 49 0.23 6.76 3.97
N GLN A 50 0.15 6.12 5.15
CA GLN A 50 -0.80 5.04 5.38
C GLN A 50 -2.25 5.52 5.21
N ASN A 51 -2.60 6.67 5.78
CA ASN A 51 -3.95 7.22 5.68
C ASN A 51 -4.29 7.58 4.22
N ARG A 52 -3.33 8.16 3.49
CA ARG A 52 -3.50 8.45 2.06
C ARG A 52 -3.78 7.18 1.26
N LEU A 53 -3.01 6.12 1.50
CA LEU A 53 -3.20 4.84 0.83
C LEU A 53 -4.56 4.22 1.20
N ILE A 54 -4.96 4.26 2.47
CA ILE A 54 -6.28 3.76 2.92
C ILE A 54 -7.41 4.45 2.15
N THR A 55 -7.35 5.78 1.99
CA THR A 55 -8.37 6.51 1.22
C THR A 55 -8.41 6.06 -0.24
N ILE A 56 -7.25 5.87 -0.88
CA ILE A 56 -7.17 5.39 -2.26
C ILE A 56 -7.78 3.99 -2.36
N ILE A 57 -7.38 3.05 -1.51
CA ILE A 57 -7.88 1.66 -1.53
C ILE A 57 -9.38 1.61 -1.23
N TYR A 58 -9.87 2.38 -0.26
CA TYR A 58 -11.29 2.49 0.03
C TYR A 58 -12.09 2.97 -1.20
N ASN A 59 -11.58 3.96 -1.91
CA ASN A 59 -12.21 4.47 -3.12
C ASN A 59 -12.19 3.45 -4.26
N LEU A 60 -11.08 2.72 -4.45
CA LEU A 60 -10.99 1.66 -5.45
C LEU A 60 -11.99 0.53 -5.14
N ILE A 61 -12.08 0.07 -3.89
CA ILE A 61 -13.04 -0.98 -3.51
C ILE A 61 -14.48 -0.54 -3.81
N ASN A 62 -14.86 0.69 -3.47
CA ASN A 62 -16.24 1.17 -3.62
C ASN A 62 -16.62 1.59 -5.04
N ARG A 63 -15.68 2.16 -5.81
CA ARG A 63 -15.99 2.84 -7.08
C ARG A 63 -15.37 2.17 -8.28
N ASN A 64 -14.30 1.40 -8.11
CA ASN A 64 -13.56 0.79 -9.20
C ASN A 64 -12.90 -0.54 -8.77
N PHE A 65 -13.74 -1.53 -8.49
CA PHE A 65 -13.31 -2.81 -7.95
C PHE A 65 -12.38 -3.58 -8.90
N ALA A 66 -12.49 -3.35 -10.21
CA ALA A 66 -11.59 -3.94 -11.21
C ALA A 66 -10.14 -3.45 -11.01
N ASP A 67 -9.94 -2.14 -10.85
CA ASP A 67 -8.60 -1.58 -10.61
C ASP A 67 -8.05 -1.97 -9.23
N TYR A 68 -8.92 -2.11 -8.23
CA TYR A 68 -8.54 -2.71 -6.96
C TYR A 68 -7.95 -4.13 -7.13
N LEU A 69 -8.65 -5.02 -7.84
CA LEU A 69 -8.14 -6.37 -8.11
C LEU A 69 -6.83 -6.33 -8.89
N ASN A 70 -6.75 -5.52 -9.94
CA ASN A 70 -5.55 -5.38 -10.76
C ASN A 70 -4.35 -4.88 -9.94
N LEU A 71 -4.58 -3.97 -8.99
CA LEU A 71 -3.56 -3.48 -8.06
C LEU A 71 -3.02 -4.60 -7.16
N LEU A 72 -3.90 -5.43 -6.60
CA LEU A 72 -3.47 -6.57 -5.78
C LEU A 72 -2.57 -7.52 -6.57
N TYR A 73 -2.96 -7.86 -7.80
CA TYR A 73 -2.16 -8.70 -8.69
C TYR A 73 -0.80 -8.08 -9.00
N ARG A 74 -0.76 -6.79 -9.31
CA ARG A 74 0.49 -6.06 -9.59
C ARG A 74 1.44 -6.05 -8.40
N ILE A 75 0.90 -5.92 -7.19
CA ILE A 75 1.67 -5.82 -5.95
C ILE A 75 2.09 -7.20 -5.43
N ASP A 76 1.61 -8.28 -6.05
CA ASP A 76 1.80 -9.68 -5.63
C ASP A 76 1.09 -9.98 -4.30
N ILE A 77 -0.09 -9.41 -4.07
CA ILE A 77 -0.94 -9.76 -2.92
C ILE A 77 -1.88 -10.89 -3.34
N SER A 78 -1.85 -12.00 -2.61
CA SER A 78 -2.65 -13.16 -2.97
C SER A 78 -4.12 -12.94 -2.60
N GLU A 79 -5.05 -13.34 -3.48
CA GLU A 79 -6.48 -13.35 -3.15
C GLU A 79 -6.79 -14.18 -1.91
N SER A 80 -5.98 -15.20 -1.63
CA SER A 80 -6.12 -16.05 -0.45
C SER A 80 -5.91 -15.28 0.86
N GLU A 81 -5.08 -14.24 0.86
CA GLU A 81 -4.90 -13.34 2.01
C GLU A 81 -6.10 -12.42 2.17
N ILE A 82 -6.65 -11.93 1.06
CA ILE A 82 -7.83 -11.05 1.06
C ILE A 82 -9.10 -11.79 1.47
N LYS A 83 -9.31 -13.04 1.00
CA LYS A 83 -10.48 -13.86 1.34
C LYS A 83 -10.56 -14.23 2.83
N LYS A 84 -9.45 -14.11 3.57
CA LYS A 84 -9.43 -14.28 5.04
C LYS A 84 -9.89 -13.02 5.79
N MET A 85 -10.00 -11.89 5.09
CA MET A 85 -10.46 -10.63 5.65
C MET A 85 -11.99 -10.56 5.57
N ASP A 86 -12.56 -9.80 6.49
CA ASP A 86 -13.99 -9.53 6.49
C ASP A 86 -14.31 -8.50 5.41
N GLY A 87 -14.88 -8.95 4.29
CA GLY A 87 -15.26 -8.09 3.17
C GLY A 87 -16.55 -7.29 3.39
N SER A 88 -17.27 -7.52 4.48
CA SER A 88 -18.50 -6.77 4.80
C SER A 88 -18.22 -5.39 5.39
N ASP A 89 -17.04 -5.21 5.99
CA ASP A 89 -16.55 -3.95 6.53
C ASP A 89 -15.46 -3.37 5.62
N ILE A 90 -15.88 -2.52 4.68
CA ILE A 90 -15.00 -1.96 3.64
C ILE A 90 -13.92 -1.05 4.26
N GLU A 91 -14.24 -0.34 5.34
CA GLU A 91 -13.28 0.53 6.02
C GLU A 91 -12.13 -0.30 6.60
N LYS A 92 -12.49 -1.36 7.33
CA LYS A 92 -11.51 -2.29 7.89
C LYS A 92 -10.73 -3.04 6.82
N LEU A 93 -11.39 -3.46 5.73
CA LEU A 93 -10.73 -4.09 4.60
C LEU A 93 -9.69 -3.16 3.98
N ALA A 94 -10.02 -1.88 3.76
CA ALA A 94 -9.10 -0.89 3.22
C ALA A 94 -7.86 -0.71 4.12
N VAL A 95 -8.03 -0.68 5.44
CA VAL A 95 -6.92 -0.63 6.41
C VAL A 95 -6.01 -1.85 6.29
N GLN A 96 -6.59 -3.06 6.27
CA GLN A 96 -5.83 -4.31 6.21
C GLN A 96 -5.08 -4.45 4.89
N VAL A 97 -5.72 -4.14 3.77
CA VAL A 97 -5.11 -4.20 2.44
C VAL A 97 -3.99 -3.16 2.30
N SER A 98 -4.22 -1.92 2.74
CA SER A 98 -3.19 -0.87 2.69
C SER A 98 -1.95 -1.25 3.48
N THR A 99 -2.13 -1.92 4.62
CA THR A 99 -1.02 -2.47 5.41
C THR A 99 -0.23 -3.54 4.65
N LEU A 100 -0.92 -4.45 3.94
CA LEU A 100 -0.27 -5.46 3.10
C LEU A 100 0.49 -4.83 1.93
N ILE A 101 -0.11 -3.85 1.27
CA ILE A 101 0.53 -3.11 0.16
C ILE A 101 1.82 -2.46 0.64
N LEU A 102 1.78 -1.69 1.73
CA LEU A 102 2.98 -1.04 2.28
C LEU A 102 4.05 -2.06 2.63
N LYS A 103 3.68 -3.17 3.28
CA LYS A 103 4.63 -4.24 3.58
C LYS A 103 5.33 -4.77 2.33
N ARG A 104 4.57 -5.09 1.27
CA ARG A 104 5.10 -5.64 0.01
C ARG A 104 5.97 -4.63 -0.73
N GLU A 105 5.54 -3.38 -0.84
CA GLU A 105 6.29 -2.36 -1.55
C GLU A 105 7.57 -1.95 -0.82
N CYS A 106 7.54 -1.85 0.52
CA CYS A 106 8.74 -1.70 1.32
C CYS A 106 9.74 -2.85 1.08
N GLN A 107 9.27 -4.11 1.09
CA GLN A 107 10.13 -5.27 0.80
C GLN A 107 10.76 -5.20 -0.59
N LYS A 108 9.99 -4.86 -1.63
CA LYS A 108 10.51 -4.71 -3.00
C LYS A 108 11.56 -3.61 -3.10
N VAL A 109 11.30 -2.44 -2.52
CA VAL A 109 12.22 -1.30 -2.54
C VAL A 109 13.51 -1.64 -1.81
N TRP A 110 13.41 -2.26 -0.62
CA TRP A 110 14.56 -2.65 0.15
C TRP A 110 15.44 -3.66 -0.60
N LEU A 111 14.84 -4.71 -1.17
CA LEU A 111 15.57 -5.74 -1.93
C LEU A 111 16.28 -5.14 -3.16
N ARG A 112 15.63 -4.23 -3.89
CA ARG A 112 16.22 -3.59 -5.08
C ARG A 112 17.41 -2.67 -4.79
N ASN A 113 17.52 -2.15 -3.57
CA ASN A 113 18.57 -1.19 -3.19
C ASN A 113 19.67 -1.79 -2.30
N LYS A 114 19.54 -3.06 -1.90
CA LYS A 114 20.55 -3.80 -1.11
C LYS A 114 21.24 -4.94 -1.88
N LEU A 115 20.73 -5.27 -3.08
CA LEU A 115 21.35 -6.18 -4.05
C LEU A 115 22.20 -5.39 -5.05
#